data_AF-A0A087TIU3-F1
#
_entry.id   AF-A0A087TIU3-F1
#
_cell.length_a   1.000
_cell.length_b   1.000
_cell.length_c   1.000
_cell.angle_alpha   90.00
_cell.angle_beta   90.00
_cell.angle_gamma   90.00
#
_symmetry.space_group_name_H-M   'P 1'
#
loop_
_entity.id
_entity.type
_entity.pdbx_description
1 polymer ?
#
loop_
_entity_poly.entity_id
_entity_poly.type
_entity_poly.pdbx_seq_one_letter_code
_entity_poly.pdbx_strand_id
1 'polypeptide(L)' 'MFPFGIQYFDMYKRIQFKLLRVTSFPNETAKTITNFCIDTLKEFKLDISKCVAFCGDNVNTNFGGIG' A
#
# COMPACT_ATOMS: atom_id res chain seq x y z
N MET A 1 11.75 -4.39 -0.35
CA MET A 1 11.54 -2.92 -0.27
C MET A 1 10.14 -2.64 -0.79
N PHE A 2 9.32 -2.00 0.02
CA PHE A 2 7.89 -1.83 -0.17
C PHE A 2 7.55 -0.33 -0.24
N PRO A 3 7.41 0.25 -1.45
CA PRO A 3 6.92 1.62 -1.61
C PRO A 3 5.39 1.64 -1.42
N PHE A 4 4.92 2.43 -0.46
CA PHE A 4 3.51 2.63 -0.20
C PHE A 4 3.11 4.06 -0.57
N GLY A 5 2.16 4.17 -1.49
CA GLY A 5 1.63 5.43 -1.97
C GLY A 5 0.11 5.38 -2.12
N ILE A 6 -0.48 6.56 -2.25
CA ILE A 6 -1.91 6.73 -2.49
C ILE A 6 -2.15 7.41 -3.82
N GLN A 7 -3.28 7.08 -4.44
CA GLN A 7 -3.85 7.82 -5.53
C GLN A 7 -5.09 8.53 -5.03
N TYR A 8 -5.24 9.82 -5.35
CA TYR A 8 -6.42 10.60 -4.96
C TYR A 8 -6.78 11.60 -6.04
N PHE A 9 -8.02 12.08 -5.99
CA PHE A 9 -8.52 13.10 -6.90
C PHE A 9 -8.45 14.49 -6.24
N ASP A 10 -7.79 15.41 -6.92
CA ASP A 10 -7.78 16.84 -6.62
C ASP A 10 -8.53 17.58 -7.75
N MET A 11 -9.43 18.50 -7.42
CA MET A 11 -10.26 19.13 -8.44
C MET A 11 -9.48 20.07 -9.40
N TYR A 12 -8.34 20.59 -8.95
CA TYR A 12 -7.48 21.47 -9.75
C TYR A 12 -6.41 20.68 -10.49
N LYS A 13 -5.84 19.66 -9.85
CA LYS A 13 -4.71 18.87 -10.38
C LYS A 13 -5.13 17.51 -10.95
N ARG A 14 -6.42 17.19 -10.92
CA ARG A 14 -7.01 15.90 -11.33
C ARG A 14 -6.44 14.75 -10.49
N ILE A 15 -6.19 13.60 -11.11
CA ILE A 15 -5.64 12.43 -10.44
C ILE A 15 -4.20 12.75 -10.00
N GLN A 16 -3.91 12.52 -8.72
CA GLN A 16 -2.61 12.72 -8.12
C GLN A 16 -2.12 11.41 -7.51
N PHE A 17 -0.80 11.22 -7.53
CA PHE A 17 -0.13 10.15 -6.84
C PHE A 17 0.82 10.73 -5.81
N LYS A 18 0.84 10.14 -4.61
CA LYS A 18 1.76 10.55 -3.55
C LYS A 18 2.35 9.33 -2.88
N LEU A 19 3.68 9.26 -2.88
CA LEU A 19 4.43 8.28 -2.10
C LEU A 19 4.39 8.70 -0.63
N LEU A 20 3.88 7.82 0.23
CA LEU A 20 3.77 8.06 1.67
C LEU A 20 4.98 7.53 2.41
N ARG A 21 5.45 6.32 2.05
CA ARG A 21 6.54 5.66 2.76
C ARG A 21 7.26 4.65 1.88
N VAL A 22 8.55 4.50 2.10
CA VAL A 22 9.35 3.39 1.57
C VAL A 22 9.96 2.67 2.77
N THR A 23 9.72 1.37 2.88
CA THR A 23 10.23 0.58 4.01
C THR A 23 10.69 -0.78 3.52
N SER A 24 11.65 -1.40 4.20
CA SER A 24 12.04 -2.78 3.93
C SER A 24 11.69 -3.63 5.14
N PHE A 25 10.89 -4.67 4.93
CA PHE A 25 10.55 -5.62 6.00
C PHE A 25 11.34 -6.91 5.82
N PRO A 26 11.97 -7.44 6.88
CA PRO A 26 12.63 -8.73 6.82
C PRO A 26 11.64 -9.90 6.72
N ASN A 27 10.38 -9.72 7.16
CA ASN A 27 9.30 -10.71 7.12
C ASN A 27 8.02 -10.13 6.49
N GLU A 28 7.95 -10.18 5.16
CA GLU A 28 6.82 -9.71 4.35
C GLU A 28 5.68 -10.74 4.33
N THR A 29 4.89 -10.82 5.40
CA THR A 29 3.62 -11.58 5.39
C THR A 29 2.45 -10.68 5.00
N ALA A 30 1.38 -11.25 4.46
CA ALA A 30 0.15 -10.51 4.12
C ALA A 30 -0.40 -9.72 5.33
N LYS A 31 -0.30 -10.28 6.54
CA LYS A 31 -0.72 -9.60 7.78
C LYS A 31 0.18 -8.42 8.11
N THR A 32 1.50 -8.59 8.00
CA THR A 32 2.47 -7.51 8.26
C THR A 32 2.27 -6.35 7.29
N ILE A 33 2.06 -6.64 6.01
CA ILE A 33 1.82 -5.65 4.96
C ILE A 33 0.49 -4.92 5.20
N THR A 34 -0.58 -5.66 5.49
CA THR A 34 -1.89 -5.05 5.76
C THR A 34 -1.85 -4.11 6.96
N ASN A 35 -1.23 -4.54 8.06
CA ASN A 35 -1.06 -3.70 9.25
C ASN A 35 -0.23 -2.46 8.93
N PHE A 36 0.87 -2.61 8.20
CA PHE A 36 1.70 -1.48 7.78
C PHE A 36 0.93 -0.44 6.97
N CYS A 37 0.10 -0.87 6.01
CA CYS A 37 -0.74 0.03 5.23
C CYS A 37 -1.73 0.80 6.12
N ILE A 38 -2.43 0.09 7.02
CA ILE A 38 -3.42 0.68 7.94
C ILE A 38 -2.75 1.69 8.88
N ASP A 39 -1.62 1.33 9.47
CA ASP A 39 -0.91 2.16 10.43
C ASP A 39 -0.33 3.40 9.75
N THR A 40 0.22 3.25 8.53
CA THR A 40 0.70 4.39 7.74
C THR A 40 -0.45 5.34 7.41
N LEU A 41 -1.61 4.85 6.97
CA LEU A 41 -2.78 5.69 6.70
C LEU A 41 -3.25 6.44 7.96
N LYS A 42 -3.30 5.78 9.12
CA LYS A 42 -3.64 6.41 10.41
C LYS A 42 -2.64 7.50 10.80
N GLU A 43 -1.34 7.25 10.63
CA GLU A 43 -0.28 8.23 10.91
C GLU A 43 -0.45 9.52 10.11
N PHE A 44 -0.81 9.39 8.83
CA PHE A 44 -1.12 10.52 7.95
C PHE A 44 -2.53 11.10 8.14
N LYS A 45 -3.30 10.61 9.12
CA LYS A 45 -4.71 11.00 9.40
C LYS A 45 -5.60 10.84 8.17
N LEU A 46 -5.32 9.85 7.33
CA LEU A 46 -6.12 9.51 6.17
C LEU A 46 -7.26 8.60 6.58
N ASP A 47 -8.48 9.02 6.26
CA ASP A 47 -9.69 8.29 6.59
C ASP A 47 -9.80 7.03 5.71
N ILE A 48 -9.65 5.87 6.34
CA ILE A 48 -9.73 4.56 5.68
C ILE A 48 -11.11 4.33 5.04
N SER A 49 -12.18 4.95 5.56
CA SER A 49 -13.52 4.82 4.96
C SER A 49 -13.62 5.44 3.56
N LYS A 50 -12.69 6.33 3.20
CA LYS A 50 -12.58 6.92 1.86
C LYS A 50 -11.70 6.09 0.91
N CYS A 51 -11.09 5.00 1.39
CA CYS A 51 -10.35 4.08 0.56
C CYS A 51 -11.33 3.25 -0.28
N VAL A 52 -11.37 3.52 -1.58
CA VAL A 52 -12.24 2.82 -2.54
C VAL A 52 -11.62 1.54 -3.09
N ALA A 53 -10.29 1.43 -3.09
CA ALA A 53 -9.56 0.27 -3.58
C ALA A 53 -8.14 0.21 -3.03
N PHE A 54 -7.65 -1.00 -2.79
CA PHE A 54 -6.23 -1.28 -2.59
C PHE A 54 -5.67 -1.88 -3.88
N CYS A 55 -4.58 -1.31 -4.38
CA CYS A 55 -3.85 -1.84 -5.52
C CYS A 55 -2.43 -2.16 -5.05
N GLY A 56 -1.97 -3.37 -5.35
CA GLY A 56 -0.58 -3.77 -5.19
C GLY A 56 -0.08 -4.29 -6.53
N ASP A 57 1.15 -3.97 -6.89
CA ASP A 57 1.81 -4.71 -7.96
C ASP A 57 1.94 -6.17 -7.50
N ASN A 58 1.74 -7.10 -8.43
CA ASN A 58 1.69 -8.51 -8.14
C ASN A 58 3.06 -8.91 -7.59
N VAL A 59 3.16 -9.09 -6.27
CA VAL A 59 4.23 -9.93 -5.73
C VAL A 59 4.00 -11.26 -6.40
N ASN A 60 4.99 -11.69 -7.18
CA ASN A 60 5.11 -13.05 -7.65
C ASN A 60 5.12 -13.95 -6.40
N THR A 61 3.95 -14.23 -5.82
CA THR A 61 3.74 -15.39 -4.99
C THR A 61 4.03 -16.53 -5.93
N ASN A 62 5.25 -17.03 -5.88
CA ASN A 62 5.64 -18.28 -6.47
C ASN A 62 4.86 -19.37 -5.71
N PHE A 63 3.55 -19.44 -5.98
CA PHE A 63 2.64 -20.43 -5.48
C PHE A 63 2.64 -21.54 -6.53
N GLY A 64 3.59 -22.46 -6.40
CA GLY A 64 3.70 -23.64 -7.23
C GLY A 64 5.12 -23.91 -7.71
N GLY A 65 5.79 -24.89 -7.08
CA GLY A 65 7.00 -25.49 -7.65
C GLY A 65 8.11 -25.84 -6.65
N ILE A 66 7.80 -26.56 -5.56
CA ILE A 66 8.74 -27.58 -5.07
C ILE A 66 8.07 -28.91 -5.40
N GLY A 67 8.71 -29.67 -6.29
CA GLY A 67 8.36 -31.06 -6.59
C GLY A 67 8.68 -32.01 -5.46
#